data_AF-Q4RGM3-F1
#
_entry.id   AF-Q4RGM3-F1
#
_cell.length_a   1.000
_cell.length_b   1.000
_cell.length_c   1.000
_cell.angle_alpha   90.00
_cell.angle_beta   90.00
_cell.angle_gamma   90.00
#
_symmetry.space_group_name_H-M   'P 1'
#
loop_
_entity.id
_entity.type
_entity.pdbx_description
1 polymer ?
#
loop_
_entity_poly.entity_id
_entity_poly.type
_entity_poly.pdbx_seq_one_letter_code
_entity_poly.pdbx_strand_id
1 'polypeptide(L)'
;RIGVVNGREDLVQVPTISSATSIVLKGLFMVLDYLFRDSCSFAEDYRVALQRSFAWTNQVPPDAPDAQGFFGRPHQRQRRSIRVKSEVLTVSFWCLNPAVAFSDLGDAVRSIVLTSGTLSPMASFSSELGVKFSIQLEANHVINKSQVWVGTVGAGPHGKKLCATFQQAETYTFQDEVGALLLHVCQVMTKGVLCFLPSYKVIP
;
A
#
# COMPACT_ATOMS: atom_id res chain seq x y z
N ARG A 1 -5.20 -31.17 -23.83
CA ARG A 1 -5.70 -31.38 -25.21
C ARG A 1 -5.81 -32.89 -25.38
N ILE A 2 -7.01 -33.43 -25.58
CA ILE A 2 -7.28 -34.88 -25.51
C ILE A 2 -6.95 -35.51 -26.87
N GLY A 3 -6.02 -36.46 -26.89
CA GLY A 3 -5.79 -37.36 -28.02
C GLY A 3 -6.22 -38.77 -27.59
N VAL A 4 -7.09 -39.40 -28.36
CA VAL A 4 -7.63 -40.74 -28.07
C VAL A 4 -6.79 -41.77 -28.81
N VAL A 5 -6.17 -42.70 -28.08
CA VAL A 5 -5.68 -43.97 -28.62
C VAL A 5 -6.13 -45.08 -27.66
N ASN A 6 -6.92 -46.03 -28.17
CA ASN A 6 -7.29 -47.31 -27.55
C ASN A 6 -8.15 -47.29 -26.27
N GLY A 7 -9.29 -46.59 -26.29
CA GLY A 7 -10.47 -46.98 -25.48
C GLY A 7 -10.33 -47.00 -23.95
N ARG A 8 -9.20 -46.53 -23.42
CA ARG A 8 -9.01 -46.15 -22.03
C ARG A 8 -8.75 -44.65 -22.05
N GLU A 9 -9.62 -43.90 -21.39
CA GLU A 9 -9.41 -42.47 -21.17
C GLU A 9 -8.24 -42.32 -20.20
N ASP A 10 -7.01 -42.41 -20.72
CA ASP A 10 -5.83 -42.01 -19.98
C ASP A 10 -5.88 -40.48 -19.90
N LEU A 11 -6.45 -40.01 -18.79
CA LEU A 11 -6.41 -38.62 -18.37
C LEU A 11 -4.93 -38.27 -18.13
N VAL A 12 -4.24 -37.87 -19.19
CA VAL A 12 -2.92 -37.26 -19.08
C VAL A 12 -3.11 -35.94 -18.34
N GLN A 13 -2.93 -35.97 -17.01
CA GLN A 13 -2.89 -34.77 -16.19
C GLN A 13 -1.66 -33.97 -16.63
N VAL A 14 -1.92 -32.95 -17.45
CA VAL A 14 -0.89 -31.96 -17.76
C VAL A 14 -0.60 -31.22 -16.45
N PRO A 15 0.66 -31.20 -15.96
CA PRO A 15 1.01 -30.46 -14.77
C PRO A 15 0.66 -28.99 -14.99
N THR A 16 -0.30 -28.49 -14.21
CA THR A 16 -0.76 -27.11 -14.28
C THR A 16 -0.22 -26.36 -13.07
N ILE A 17 0.34 -25.18 -13.33
CA ILE A 17 0.87 -24.31 -12.29
C ILE A 17 -0.32 -23.78 -11.48
N SER A 18 -0.23 -23.84 -10.15
CA SER A 18 -1.26 -23.27 -9.28
C SER A 18 -1.39 -21.76 -9.51
N SER A 19 -2.58 -21.18 -9.28
CA SER A 19 -2.78 -19.73 -9.42
C SER A 19 -1.83 -18.92 -8.53
N ALA A 20 -1.60 -19.37 -7.29
CA ALA A 20 -0.66 -18.77 -6.36
C ALA A 20 0.77 -18.75 -6.91
N THR A 21 1.24 -19.88 -7.44
CA THR A 21 2.57 -19.99 -8.05
C THR A 21 2.67 -19.11 -9.30
N SER A 22 1.62 -19.04 -10.13
CA SER A 22 1.59 -18.19 -11.31
C SER A 22 1.74 -16.70 -10.96
N ILE A 23 1.06 -16.24 -9.92
CA ILE A 23 1.16 -14.86 -9.43
C ILE A 23 2.59 -14.55 -8.96
N VAL A 24 3.19 -15.46 -8.18
CA VAL A 24 4.57 -15.29 -7.70
C VAL A 24 5.56 -15.21 -8.86
N LEU A 25 5.46 -16.13 -9.83
CA LEU A 25 6.37 -16.14 -10.99
C LEU A 25 6.21 -14.89 -11.86
N LYS A 26 4.97 -14.45 -12.11
CA LYS A 26 4.73 -13.20 -12.86
C LYS A 26 5.33 -11.98 -12.16
N GLY A 27 5.12 -11.88 -10.84
CA GLY A 27 5.69 -10.80 -10.04
C GLY A 27 7.22 -10.82 -10.05
N LEU A 28 7.82 -12.01 -9.90
CA LEU A 28 9.26 -12.18 -9.94
C LEU A 28 9.84 -11.79 -11.30
N PHE A 29 9.27 -12.28 -12.40
CA PHE A 29 9.75 -11.93 -13.74
C PHE A 29 9.61 -10.44 -14.04
N MET A 30 8.52 -9.81 -13.63
CA MET A 30 8.36 -8.36 -13.77
C MET A 30 9.47 -7.61 -13.02
N VAL A 31 9.79 -7.99 -11.78
CA VAL A 31 10.88 -7.32 -11.04
C VAL A 31 12.25 -7.58 -11.67
N LEU A 32 12.51 -8.81 -12.12
CA LEU A 32 13.77 -9.15 -12.79
C LEU A 32 13.91 -8.38 -14.11
N ASP A 33 12.83 -8.20 -14.86
CA ASP A 33 12.82 -7.40 -16.09
C ASP A 33 13.32 -5.96 -15.82
N TYR A 34 12.78 -5.29 -14.79
CA TYR A 34 13.27 -3.98 -14.38
C TYR A 34 14.70 -3.98 -13.83
N LEU A 35 15.06 -4.98 -13.02
CA LEU A 35 16.40 -5.09 -12.41
C LEU A 35 17.51 -5.27 -13.45
N PHE A 36 17.24 -6.02 -14.52
CA PHE A 36 18.22 -6.34 -15.57
C PHE A 36 18.12 -5.42 -16.80
N ARG A 37 17.17 -4.48 -16.81
CA ARG A 37 17.03 -3.49 -17.88
C ARG A 37 18.29 -2.63 -17.99
N ASP A 38 18.64 -2.26 -19.22
CA ASP A 38 19.75 -1.35 -19.54
C ASP A 38 21.06 -1.65 -18.78
N SER A 39 21.49 -2.91 -18.79
CA SER A 39 22.70 -3.39 -18.10
C SER A 39 22.67 -3.19 -16.58
N CYS A 40 21.51 -3.44 -15.96
CA CYS A 40 21.27 -3.30 -14.52
C CYS A 40 21.34 -1.85 -14.01
N SER A 41 20.99 -0.87 -14.83
CA SER A 41 21.03 0.56 -14.47
C SER A 41 20.17 0.89 -13.24
N PHE A 42 19.02 0.22 -13.09
CA PHE A 42 18.08 0.42 -12.00
C PHE A 42 18.26 -0.54 -10.82
N ALA A 43 19.24 -1.46 -10.86
CA ALA A 43 19.38 -2.48 -9.82
C ALA A 43 19.59 -1.89 -8.43
N GLU A 44 20.33 -0.78 -8.34
CA GLU A 44 20.61 -0.08 -7.09
C GLU A 44 19.38 0.65 -6.50
N ASP A 45 18.34 0.88 -7.32
CA ASP A 45 17.09 1.51 -6.87
C ASP A 45 16.16 0.52 -6.16
N TYR A 46 16.46 -0.78 -6.22
CA TYR A 46 15.66 -1.81 -5.56
C TYR A 46 16.26 -2.23 -4.21
N ARG A 47 15.39 -2.47 -3.22
CA ARG A 47 15.75 -3.11 -1.95
C ARG A 47 14.92 -4.36 -1.75
N VAL A 48 15.58 -5.45 -1.38
CA VAL A 48 14.93 -6.73 -1.11
C VAL A 48 14.81 -6.92 0.40
N ALA A 49 13.59 -7.16 0.87
CA ALA A 49 13.30 -7.40 2.28
C ALA A 49 12.65 -8.77 2.46
N LEU A 50 13.16 -9.56 3.41
CA LEU A 50 12.52 -10.78 3.88
C LEU A 50 11.69 -10.44 5.11
N GLN A 51 10.38 -10.65 5.04
CA GLN A 51 9.45 -10.38 6.12
C GLN A 51 8.82 -11.67 6.61
N ARG A 52 8.83 -11.87 7.92
CA ARG A 52 8.12 -12.97 8.59
C ARG A 52 6.82 -12.42 9.14
N SER A 53 5.69 -12.89 8.61
CA SER A 53 4.36 -12.55 9.09
C SER A 53 3.62 -13.80 9.56
N PHE A 54 2.50 -13.60 10.26
CA PHE A 54 1.64 -14.69 10.72
C PHE A 54 0.26 -14.50 10.11
N ALA A 55 -0.18 -15.48 9.32
CA ALA A 55 -1.52 -15.51 8.75
C ALA A 55 -2.37 -16.56 9.45
N TRP A 56 -3.64 -16.23 9.65
CA TRP A 56 -4.63 -17.20 10.13
C TRP A 56 -5.11 -18.01 8.93
N THR A 57 -4.81 -19.31 8.92
CA THR A 57 -5.31 -20.23 7.90
C THR A 57 -6.33 -21.19 8.50
N ASN A 58 -7.36 -21.48 7.71
CA ASN A 58 -8.41 -22.41 8.06
C ASN A 58 -7.96 -23.81 7.62
N GLN A 59 -7.51 -24.64 8.56
CA GLN A 59 -7.21 -26.04 8.23
C GLN A 59 -8.44 -26.91 8.47
N VAL A 60 -8.68 -27.82 7.52
CA VAL A 60 -9.58 -28.96 7.72
C VAL A 60 -8.70 -30.09 8.27
N PRO A 61 -9.01 -30.67 9.44
CA PRO A 61 -8.23 -31.76 9.99
C PRO A 61 -8.11 -32.90 8.96
N PRO A 62 -6.91 -33.50 8.80
CA PRO A 62 -6.76 -34.72 7.99
C PRO A 62 -7.63 -35.83 8.60
N ASP A 63 -8.22 -36.67 7.74
CA ASP A 63 -9.06 -37.79 8.18
C ASP A 63 -8.19 -38.77 8.99
N ALA A 64 -8.29 -38.71 10.32
CA ALA A 64 -7.61 -39.65 11.20
C ALA A 64 -8.35 -41.00 11.13
N PRO A 65 -7.65 -42.12 10.91
CA PRO A 65 -8.26 -43.44 11.02
C PRO A 65 -8.64 -43.69 12.48
N ASP A 66 -9.84 -44.22 12.71
CA ASP A 66 -10.22 -44.72 14.04
C ASP A 66 -9.23 -45.80 14.50
N ALA A 67 -9.13 -46.05 15.81
CA ALA A 67 -8.20 -47.01 16.43
C ALA A 67 -8.32 -48.47 15.90
N GLN A 68 -9.28 -48.74 15.02
CA GLN A 68 -9.55 -50.02 14.36
C GLN A 68 -9.32 -50.01 12.83
N GLY A 69 -8.76 -48.94 12.26
CA GLY A 69 -8.26 -48.90 10.88
C GLY A 69 -9.33 -48.82 9.77
N PHE A 70 -10.59 -48.50 10.09
CA PHE A 70 -11.65 -48.33 9.09
C PHE A 70 -11.91 -46.85 8.78
N PHE A 71 -11.97 -46.50 7.49
CA PHE A 71 -12.37 -45.17 7.02
C PHE A 71 -13.90 -45.00 7.17
N GLY A 72 -14.34 -44.37 8.26
CA GLY A 72 -15.75 -44.03 8.49
C GLY A 72 -16.28 -43.00 7.49
N ARG A 73 -17.52 -43.20 7.00
CA ARG A 73 -18.20 -42.27 6.08
C ARG A 73 -18.40 -40.89 6.76
N PRO A 74 -18.16 -39.76 6.07
CA PRO A 74 -18.17 -38.45 6.72
C PRO A 74 -19.59 -37.98 7.04
N HIS A 75 -19.87 -37.74 8.33
CA HIS A 75 -21.08 -37.04 8.75
C HIS A 75 -20.94 -35.55 8.44
N GLN A 76 -21.73 -35.07 7.48
CA GLN A 76 -21.60 -33.76 6.82
C GLN A 76 -22.01 -32.54 7.68
N ARG A 77 -22.33 -32.74 8.96
CA ARG A 77 -22.76 -31.67 9.86
C ARG A 77 -21.60 -31.27 10.77
N GLN A 78 -21.04 -30.09 10.47
CA GLN A 78 -20.17 -29.31 11.36
C GLN A 78 -18.70 -29.75 11.43
N ARG A 79 -18.02 -29.85 10.27
CA ARG A 79 -16.55 -29.71 10.22
C ARG A 79 -16.19 -28.29 10.66
N ARG A 80 -15.92 -28.09 11.96
CA ARG A 80 -15.38 -26.83 12.50
C ARG A 80 -13.98 -26.64 11.92
N SER A 81 -13.84 -25.67 11.02
CA SER A 81 -12.52 -25.22 10.57
C SER A 81 -11.72 -24.71 11.77
N ILE A 82 -10.54 -25.28 11.99
CA ILE A 82 -9.64 -24.81 13.03
C ILE A 82 -8.80 -23.70 12.41
N ARG A 83 -8.84 -22.51 13.03
CA ARG A 83 -7.95 -21.40 12.69
C ARG A 83 -6.58 -21.69 13.28
N VAL A 84 -5.65 -22.08 12.42
CA VAL A 84 -4.26 -22.30 12.79
C VAL A 84 -3.46 -21.05 12.41
N LYS A 85 -2.65 -20.55 13.33
CA LYS A 85 -1.68 -19.48 13.05
C LYS A 85 -0.52 -20.10 12.28
N SER A 86 -0.45 -19.81 10.99
CA SER A 86 0.62 -20.26 10.11
C SER A 86 1.61 -19.13 9.91
N GLU A 87 2.90 -19.46 9.98
CA GLU A 87 3.97 -18.55 9.64
C GLU A 87 4.07 -18.41 8.12
N VAL A 88 4.12 -17.17 7.64
CA VAL A 88 4.24 -16.84 6.23
C VAL A 88 5.51 -16.01 6.03
N LEU A 89 6.42 -16.53 5.21
CA LEU A 89 7.59 -15.79 4.75
C LEU A 89 7.24 -15.03 3.47
N THR A 90 7.51 -13.73 3.46
CA THR A 90 7.25 -12.83 2.34
C THR A 90 8.57 -12.25 1.87
N VAL A 91 8.83 -12.30 0.57
CA VAL A 91 9.94 -11.59 -0.06
C VAL A 91 9.34 -10.36 -0.74
N SER A 92 9.82 -9.18 -0.36
CA SER A 92 9.35 -7.91 -0.89
C SER A 92 10.47 -7.22 -1.66
N PHE A 93 10.17 -6.77 -2.88
CA PHE A 93 11.07 -5.97 -3.70
C PHE A 93 10.53 -4.54 -3.74
N TRP A 94 11.26 -3.61 -3.14
CA TRP A 94 10.87 -2.21 -3.04
C TRP A 94 11.67 -1.40 -4.05
N CYS A 95 10.98 -0.81 -5.03
CA CYS A 95 11.56 0.18 -5.92
C CYS A 95 11.53 1.54 -5.20
N LEU A 96 12.70 2.11 -4.95
CA LEU A 96 12.86 3.40 -4.25
C LEU A 96 12.88 4.59 -5.21
N ASN A 97 12.86 4.33 -6.51
CA ASN A 97 12.93 5.35 -7.56
C ASN A 97 11.70 5.27 -8.48
N PRO A 98 10.74 6.21 -8.40
CA PRO A 98 9.55 6.17 -9.24
C PRO A 98 9.86 6.43 -10.73
N ALA A 99 11.03 6.98 -11.08
CA ALA A 99 11.46 7.15 -12.46
C ALA A 99 11.56 5.83 -13.23
N VAL A 100 11.84 4.72 -12.53
CA VAL A 100 11.94 3.38 -13.14
C VAL A 100 10.62 3.01 -13.81
N ALA A 101 9.51 3.11 -13.07
CA ALA A 101 8.18 2.82 -13.62
C ALA A 101 7.72 3.89 -14.62
N PHE A 102 8.14 5.14 -14.43
CA PHE A 102 7.77 6.23 -15.34
C PHE A 102 8.49 6.13 -16.70
N SER A 103 9.67 5.51 -16.76
CA SER A 103 10.44 5.31 -18.00
C SER A 103 9.63 4.58 -19.08
N ASP A 104 8.90 3.54 -18.70
CA ASP A 104 8.03 2.78 -19.62
C ASP A 104 6.97 3.65 -20.27
N LEU A 105 6.39 4.55 -19.48
CA LEU A 105 5.37 5.46 -19.99
C LEU A 105 5.98 6.45 -20.96
N GLY A 106 7.17 6.97 -20.65
CA GLY A 106 7.90 7.90 -21.51
C GLY A 106 8.21 7.32 -22.90
N ASP A 107 8.63 6.06 -22.96
CA ASP A 107 8.96 5.38 -24.22
C ASP A 107 7.71 4.97 -25.01
N ALA A 108 6.62 4.64 -24.32
CA ALA A 108 5.40 4.12 -24.95
C ALA A 108 4.50 5.19 -25.57
N VAL A 109 4.62 6.47 -25.16
CA VAL A 109 3.65 7.52 -25.53
C VAL A 109 4.32 8.73 -26.19
N ARG A 110 3.54 9.44 -27.03
CA ARG A 110 4.03 10.64 -27.72
C ARG A 110 4.09 11.89 -26.82
N SER A 111 3.17 12.01 -25.87
CA SER A 111 3.04 13.18 -25.01
C SER A 111 2.41 12.81 -23.68
N ILE A 112 2.97 13.35 -22.58
CA ILE A 112 2.43 13.21 -21.24
C ILE A 112 2.02 14.60 -20.76
N VAL A 113 0.76 14.75 -20.34
CA VAL A 113 0.22 15.98 -19.76
C VAL A 113 -0.16 15.68 -18.32
N LEU A 114 0.49 16.37 -17.38
CA LEU A 114 0.22 16.26 -15.95
C LEU A 114 -0.48 17.52 -15.46
N THR A 115 -1.66 17.34 -14.88
CA THR A 115 -2.47 18.44 -14.33
C THR A 115 -2.85 18.10 -12.89
N SER A 116 -2.49 18.93 -11.93
CA SER A 116 -3.03 18.87 -10.57
C SER A 116 -2.95 20.24 -9.92
N GLY A 117 -3.89 20.52 -9.01
CA GLY A 117 -3.98 21.79 -8.29
C GLY A 117 -2.92 21.97 -7.20
N THR A 118 -2.12 20.94 -6.91
CA THR A 118 -1.13 20.93 -5.81
C THR A 118 0.25 20.44 -6.23
N LEU A 119 0.60 20.52 -7.52
CA LEU A 119 1.90 20.03 -8.06
C LEU A 119 3.11 20.92 -7.71
N SER A 120 2.93 21.96 -6.89
CA SER A 120 4.04 22.83 -6.52
C SER A 120 4.86 22.21 -5.37
N PRO A 121 6.20 22.22 -5.43
CA PRO A 121 7.06 22.77 -6.49
C PRO A 121 7.30 21.78 -7.66
N MET A 122 7.11 22.24 -8.90
CA MET A 122 7.28 21.38 -10.10
C MET A 122 8.70 20.82 -10.31
N ALA A 123 9.72 21.49 -9.77
CA ALA A 123 11.12 21.04 -9.91
C ALA A 123 11.38 19.71 -9.20
N SER A 124 10.87 19.55 -7.97
CA SER A 124 11.02 18.30 -7.21
C SER A 124 10.29 17.16 -7.91
N PHE A 125 9.07 17.41 -8.39
CA PHE A 125 8.27 16.42 -9.10
C PHE A 125 8.92 15.93 -10.41
N SER A 126 9.50 16.87 -11.18
CA SER A 126 10.29 16.56 -12.38
C SER A 126 11.50 15.67 -12.06
N SER A 127 12.21 15.96 -10.96
CA SER A 127 13.37 15.18 -10.54
C SER A 127 12.98 13.78 -10.07
N GLU A 128 11.89 13.64 -9.30
CA GLU A 128 11.41 12.35 -8.80
C GLU A 128 11.00 11.41 -9.95
N LEU A 129 10.34 11.94 -10.98
CA LEU A 129 9.92 11.15 -12.14
C LEU A 129 11.04 10.92 -13.17
N GLY A 130 12.22 11.52 -12.99
CA GLY A 130 13.33 11.40 -13.93
C GLY A 130 13.05 12.00 -15.32
N VAL A 131 12.08 12.90 -15.44
CA VAL A 131 11.67 13.52 -16.71
C VAL A 131 11.69 15.02 -16.64
N LYS A 132 12.10 15.66 -17.74
CA LYS A 132 12.09 17.12 -17.87
C LYS A 132 10.80 17.59 -18.52
N PHE A 133 9.92 18.22 -17.74
CA PHE A 133 8.73 18.89 -18.28
C PHE A 133 9.15 20.20 -18.97
N SER A 134 9.09 20.21 -20.30
CA SER A 134 9.49 21.38 -21.11
C SER A 134 8.48 22.52 -21.00
N ILE A 135 7.20 22.19 -20.86
CA ILE A 135 6.12 23.16 -20.64
C ILE A 135 5.68 23.00 -19.19
N GLN A 136 5.78 24.08 -18.43
CA GLN A 136 5.35 24.14 -17.04
C GLN A 136 4.47 25.38 -16.88
N LEU A 137 3.32 25.21 -16.24
CA LEU A 137 2.37 26.28 -15.98
C LEU A 137 1.87 26.16 -14.55
N GLU A 138 2.31 27.07 -13.69
CA GLU A 138 1.73 27.26 -12.36
C GLU A 138 0.78 28.47 -12.43
N ALA A 139 -0.52 28.19 -12.41
CA ALA A 139 -1.53 29.25 -12.42
C ALA A 139 -1.65 29.87 -11.03
N ASN A 140 -1.74 31.20 -10.98
CA ASN A 140 -2.05 31.90 -9.73
C ASN A 140 -3.47 31.57 -9.27
N HIS A 141 -3.66 31.64 -7.96
CA HIS A 141 -4.96 31.41 -7.35
C HIS A 141 -5.98 32.46 -7.85
N VAL A 142 -7.16 32.02 -8.30
CA VAL A 142 -8.15 32.88 -8.98
C VAL A 142 -9.02 33.69 -8.00
N ILE A 143 -9.09 33.29 -6.73
CA ILE A 143 -9.92 33.97 -5.71
C ILE A 143 -9.20 35.15 -5.04
N ASN A 144 -9.99 36.11 -4.56
CA ASN A 144 -9.50 37.24 -3.77
C ASN A 144 -9.03 36.81 -2.38
N LYS A 145 -8.04 37.53 -1.82
CA LYS A 145 -7.51 37.28 -0.46
C LYS A 145 -8.56 37.35 0.65
N SER A 146 -9.71 37.99 0.41
CA SER A 146 -10.83 38.04 1.36
C SER A 146 -11.61 36.73 1.46
N GLN A 147 -11.46 35.83 0.49
CA GLN A 147 -12.24 34.60 0.40
C GLN A 147 -11.58 33.42 1.13
N VAL A 148 -10.27 33.48 1.38
CA VAL A 148 -9.52 32.45 2.12
C VAL A 148 -8.50 33.10 3.04
N TRP A 149 -8.50 32.65 4.29
CA TRP A 149 -7.48 32.97 5.27
C TRP A 149 -6.64 31.73 5.56
N VAL A 150 -5.31 31.89 5.51
CA VAL A 150 -4.34 30.86 5.87
C VAL A 150 -3.47 31.42 6.99
N GLY A 151 -3.36 30.68 8.09
CA GLY A 151 -2.54 31.08 9.22
C GLY A 151 -1.92 29.88 9.92
N THR A 152 -0.79 30.13 10.58
CA THR A 152 -0.07 29.12 11.36
C THR A 152 -0.24 29.41 12.85
N VAL A 153 -0.69 28.42 13.61
CA VAL A 153 -0.84 28.52 15.07
C VAL A 153 0.28 27.73 15.74
N GLY A 154 1.25 28.43 16.33
CA GLY A 154 2.42 27.81 16.96
C GLY A 154 2.28 27.50 18.46
N ALA A 155 1.28 28.09 19.11
CA ALA A 155 1.02 27.90 20.54
C ALA A 155 -0.49 27.78 20.76
N GLY A 156 -0.88 26.95 21.74
CA GLY A 156 -2.27 26.76 22.08
C GLY A 156 -2.82 27.79 23.06
N PRO A 157 -4.09 27.62 23.48
CA PRO A 157 -4.80 28.59 24.32
C PRO A 157 -4.15 28.85 25.69
N HIS A 158 -3.40 27.88 26.23
CA HIS A 158 -2.69 28.01 27.51
C HIS A 158 -1.22 28.43 27.31
N GLY A 159 -0.83 28.85 26.11
CA GLY A 159 0.53 29.31 25.78
C GLY A 159 1.55 28.17 25.64
N LYS A 160 1.11 26.91 25.57
CA LYS A 160 2.01 25.79 25.32
C LYS A 160 2.33 25.70 23.84
N LYS A 161 3.61 25.45 23.52
CA LYS A 161 4.06 25.30 22.13
C LYS A 161 3.46 24.04 21.52
N LEU A 162 2.80 24.19 20.37
CA LEU A 162 2.22 23.08 19.61
C LEU A 162 3.33 22.44 18.78
N CYS A 163 3.92 21.38 19.30
CA CYS A 163 5.02 20.67 18.66
C CYS A 163 4.66 19.19 18.51
N ALA A 164 4.17 18.82 17.33
CA ALA A 164 3.69 17.48 17.01
C ALA A 164 4.83 16.51 16.67
N THR A 165 5.87 16.44 17.51
CA THR A 165 6.92 15.41 17.38
C THR A 165 6.44 14.09 17.99
N PHE A 166 6.99 12.95 17.57
CA PHE A 166 6.59 11.63 18.08
C PHE A 166 6.55 11.56 19.62
N GLN A 167 7.56 12.10 20.28
CA GLN A 167 7.66 12.10 21.75
C GLN A 167 6.62 13.02 22.42
N GLN A 168 6.30 14.16 21.80
CA GLN A 168 5.41 15.16 22.40
C GLN A 168 3.94 14.93 22.07
N ALA A 169 3.64 14.35 20.90
CA ALA A 169 2.28 14.08 20.46
C ALA A 169 1.54 13.07 21.36
N GLU A 170 2.29 12.17 22.01
CA GLU A 170 1.74 11.19 22.95
C GLU A 170 1.54 11.75 24.38
N THR A 171 1.96 12.99 24.65
CA THR A 171 1.79 13.60 25.98
C THR A 171 0.38 14.17 26.14
N TYR A 172 -0.22 13.94 27.32
CA TYR A 172 -1.53 14.52 27.66
C TYR A 172 -1.54 16.04 27.55
N THR A 173 -0.45 16.71 27.90
CA THR A 173 -0.35 18.17 27.79
C THR A 173 -0.48 18.67 26.36
N PHE A 174 0.09 17.95 25.37
CA PHE A 174 -0.10 18.30 23.97
C PHE A 174 -1.52 18.01 23.51
N GLN A 175 -2.08 16.86 23.88
CA GLN A 175 -3.44 16.45 23.50
C GLN A 175 -4.50 17.41 24.06
N ASP A 176 -4.40 17.77 25.33
CA ASP A 176 -5.30 18.73 25.98
C ASP A 176 -5.21 20.10 25.31
N GLU A 177 -4.00 20.54 24.96
CA GLU A 177 -3.80 21.84 24.32
C GLU A 177 -4.38 21.89 22.90
N VAL A 178 -4.16 20.84 22.10
CA VAL A 178 -4.76 20.68 20.77
C VAL A 178 -6.28 20.55 20.87
N GLY A 179 -6.77 19.78 21.83
CA GLY A 179 -8.19 19.61 22.10
C GLY A 179 -8.88 20.93 22.47
N ALA A 180 -8.27 21.72 23.36
CA ALA A 180 -8.76 23.04 23.74
C ALA A 180 -8.77 24.01 22.55
N LEU A 181 -7.73 23.98 21.71
CA LEU A 181 -7.68 24.78 20.48
C LEU A 181 -8.80 24.40 19.52
N LEU A 182 -8.98 23.11 19.24
CA LEU A 182 -10.04 22.62 18.36
C LEU A 182 -11.43 22.93 18.90
N LEU A 183 -11.65 22.79 20.21
CA LEU A 183 -12.91 23.16 20.86
C LEU A 183 -13.22 24.64 20.62
N HIS A 184 -12.24 25.52 20.81
CA HIS A 184 -12.41 26.95 20.57
C HIS A 184 -12.77 27.25 19.11
N VAL A 185 -12.09 26.60 18.15
CA VAL A 185 -12.41 26.73 16.71
C VAL A 185 -13.83 26.25 16.42
N CYS A 186 -14.23 25.10 16.94
CA CYS A 186 -15.57 24.54 16.75
C CYS A 186 -16.67 25.41 17.36
N GLN A 187 -16.40 26.13 18.45
CA GLN A 187 -17.35 27.06 19.05
C GLN A 187 -17.54 28.33 18.22
N VAL A 188 -16.51 28.79 17.52
CA VAL A 188 -16.56 30.00 16.67
C VAL A 188 -17.12 29.69 15.28
N MET A 189 -16.85 28.50 14.73
CA MET A 189 -17.22 28.13 13.37
C MET A 189 -18.65 27.58 13.27
N THR A 190 -19.52 28.29 12.55
CA THR A 190 -20.96 27.95 12.47
C THR A 190 -21.34 26.91 11.42
N LYS A 191 -20.44 26.62 10.46
CA LYS A 191 -20.73 25.79 9.26
C LYS A 191 -20.01 24.44 9.25
N GLY A 192 -19.33 24.08 10.34
CA GLY A 192 -18.58 22.84 10.47
C GLY A 192 -17.07 23.04 10.32
N VAL A 193 -16.31 22.05 10.79
CA VAL A 193 -14.85 22.04 10.82
C VAL A 193 -14.35 20.71 10.26
N LEU A 194 -13.38 20.77 9.35
CA LEU A 194 -12.66 19.60 8.83
C LEU A 194 -11.25 19.61 9.41
N CYS A 195 -10.89 18.55 10.14
CA CYS A 195 -9.60 18.41 10.79
C CYS A 195 -8.83 17.23 10.19
N PHE A 196 -7.57 17.46 9.81
CA PHE A 196 -6.64 16.42 9.37
C PHE A 196 -5.58 16.20 10.44
N LEU A 197 -5.38 14.95 10.84
CA LEU A 197 -4.37 14.55 11.81
C LEU A 197 -3.30 13.68 11.12
N PRO A 198 -2.04 13.73 11.57
CA PRO A 198 -0.95 12.99 10.93
C PRO A 198 -1.01 11.47 11.16
N SER A 199 -1.78 11.02 12.17
CA SER A 199 -1.96 9.59 12.45
C SER A 199 -3.28 9.33 13.19
N TYR A 200 -3.87 8.15 12.94
CA TYR A 200 -5.02 7.64 13.69
C TYR A 200 -4.74 7.45 15.18
N LYS A 201 -3.47 7.27 15.57
CA LYS A 201 -3.09 7.18 16.99
C LYS A 201 -3.33 8.46 17.78
N VAL A 202 -3.44 9.60 17.07
CA VAL A 202 -3.63 10.93 17.65
C VAL A 202 -5.12 11.30 17.67
N ILE A 203 -6.00 10.42 17.18
CA ILE A 203 -7.44 10.59 17.36
C ILE A 203 -7.76 10.24 18.82
N PRO A 204 -8.33 11.17 19.60
CA PRO A 204 -8.75 10.92 20.98
C PRO A 204 -9.90 9.92 21.07
#